data_AF-A0A0D3AGP2-F1
#
_entry.id   AF-A0A0D3AGP2-F1
#
_cell.length_a   1.000
_cell.length_b   1.000
_cell.length_c   1.000
_cell.angle_alpha   90.00
_cell.angle_beta   90.00
_cell.angle_gamma   90.00
#
_symmetry.space_group_name_H-M   'P 1'
#
loop_
_entity.id
_entity.type
_entity.pdbx_description
1 polymer ?
#
loop_
_entity_poly.entity_id
_entity_poly.type
_entity_poly.pdbx_seq_one_letter_code
_entity_poly.pdbx_strand_id
1 'polypeptide(L)' 'ESGTDHSVKLKHTERGIVQKVVLSSNDDGKNYATVSLRQVRSPCLGDKFSSMHGQKGVLGYIEE' A
#
# COMPACT_ATOMS: atom_id res chain seq x y z
N GLU A 1 21.86 28.07 -8.23
CA GLU A 1 21.17 27.12 -9.14
C GLU A 1 20.13 26.38 -8.32
N SER A 2 18.86 26.45 -8.72
CA SER A 2 17.77 25.83 -7.96
C SER A 2 17.91 24.31 -8.08
N GLY A 3 18.32 23.65 -7.00
CA GLY A 3 18.56 22.20 -6.99
C GLY A 3 17.32 21.43 -7.45
N THR A 4 17.52 20.47 -8.36
CA THR A 4 16.46 19.60 -8.86
C THR A 4 15.92 18.71 -7.74
N ASP A 5 14.60 18.66 -7.61
CA ASP A 5 13.92 17.81 -6.64
C ASP A 5 13.92 16.35 -7.09
N HIS A 6 14.39 15.46 -6.21
CA HIS A 6 14.40 14.00 -6.40
C HIS A 6 13.46 13.28 -5.41
N SER A 7 12.51 14.01 -4.81
CA SER A 7 11.55 13.44 -3.87
C SER A 7 10.66 12.39 -4.53
N VAL A 8 10.39 11.31 -3.80
CA VAL A 8 9.44 10.26 -4.22
C VAL A 8 8.08 10.58 -3.62
N LYS A 9 7.08 10.80 -4.48
CA LYS A 9 5.69 11.00 -4.09
C LYS A 9 4.91 9.69 -4.17
N LEU A 10 3.85 9.58 -3.38
CA LEU A 10 2.92 8.45 -3.47
C LEU A 10 2.17 8.49 -4.80
N LYS A 11 1.77 7.31 -5.30
CA LYS A 11 0.91 7.26 -6.50
C LYS A 11 -0.47 7.81 -6.17
N HIS A 12 -1.13 8.39 -7.17
CA HIS A 12 -2.42 9.08 -7.01
C HIS A 12 -3.53 8.22 -6.39
N THR A 13 -3.53 6.90 -6.63
CA THR A 13 -4.53 5.96 -6.10
C THR A 13 -4.11 5.28 -4.79
N GLU A 14 -2.88 5.47 -4.35
CA GLU A 14 -2.35 4.85 -3.14
C GLU A 14 -2.65 5.76 -1.95
N ARG A 15 -3.32 5.20 -0.94
CA ARG A 15 -3.61 5.86 0.34
C ARG A 15 -3.18 4.93 1.46
N GLY A 16 -2.68 5.50 2.55
CA GLY A 16 -2.26 4.72 3.70
C GLY A 16 -1.56 5.57 4.74
N ILE A 17 -1.28 4.96 5.88
CA ILE A 17 -0.53 5.53 6.99
C ILE A 17 0.85 4.90 6.98
N VAL A 18 1.89 5.67 7.32
CA VAL A 18 3.25 5.13 7.45
C VAL A 18 3.25 4.09 8.57
N GLN A 19 3.58 2.85 8.22
CA GLN A 19 3.68 1.74 9.16
C GLN A 19 5.11 1.55 9.66
N LYS A 20 6.07 1.62 8.74
CA LYS A 20 7.47 1.36 9.04
C LYS A 20 8.36 2.20 8.13
N VAL A 21 9.42 2.73 8.72
CA VAL A 21 10.52 3.36 8.00
C VAL A 21 11.77 2.54 8.31
N VAL A 22 12.46 2.08 7.27
CA VAL A 22 13.75 1.41 7.37
C VAL A 22 14.78 2.29 6.69
N LEU A 23 15.79 2.69 7.45
CA LEU A 23 16.98 3.34 6.94
C LEU A 23 18.10 2.32 6.98
N SER A 24 18.81 2.16 5.87
CA SER A 24 19.97 1.29 5.78
C SER A 24 21.03 1.92 4.88
N SER A 25 22.23 1.37 4.93
CA SER A 25 23.32 1.74 4.04
C SER A 25 23.93 0.45 3.49
N ASN A 26 24.33 0.46 2.22
CA ASN A 26 25.05 -0.67 1.61
C ASN A 26 26.55 -0.57 1.87
N ASP A 27 27.30 -1.64 1.58
CA ASP A 27 28.75 -1.69 1.73
C ASP A 27 29.48 -0.61 0.91
N ASP A 28 28.86 -0.12 -0.17
CA ASP A 28 29.35 1.00 -0.99
C ASP A 28 29.09 2.39 -0.40
N GLY A 29 28.55 2.48 0.83
CA GLY A 29 28.22 3.76 1.48
C GLY A 29 26.97 4.46 0.95
N LYS A 30 26.18 3.81 0.08
CA LYS A 30 24.90 4.34 -0.41
C LYS A 30 23.80 4.16 0.62
N ASN A 31 23.09 5.25 0.93
CA ASN A 31 21.95 5.24 1.86
C ASN A 31 20.66 4.84 1.14
N TYR A 32 19.85 4.04 1.82
CA TYR A 32 18.55 3.57 1.37
C TYR A 32 17.50 3.90 2.43
N ALA A 33 16.35 4.36 1.96
CA ALA A 33 15.16 4.56 2.78
C ALA A 33 14.00 3.77 2.17
N THR A 34 13.46 2.83 2.92
CA THR A 34 12.26 2.08 2.56
C THR A 34 11.12 2.49 3.48
N VAL A 35 10.04 3.01 2.92
CA VAL A 35 8.83 3.41 3.65
C VAL A 35 7.71 2.44 3.30
N SER A 36 7.23 1.70 4.30
CA SER A 36 6.08 0.80 4.16
C SER A 36 4.83 1.53 4.62
N LEU A 37 3.82 1.58 3.74
CA LEU A 37 2.50 2.12 4.05
C LEU A 37 1.52 0.99 4.37
N ARG A 38 0.59 1.26 5.30
CA ARG A 38 -0.52 0.37 5.63
C ARG A 38 -1.85 1.08 5.43
N GLN A 39 -2.81 0.37 4.85
CA GLN A 39 -4.20 0.80 4.76
C GLN A 39 -5.08 -0.30 5.34
N VAL A 40 -5.97 0.04 6.27
CA VAL A 40 -7.03 -0.87 6.71
C VAL A 40 -8.14 -0.84 5.65
N ARG A 41 -8.58 -2.02 5.20
CA ARG A 41 -9.68 -2.17 4.24
C ARG A 41 -10.73 -3.10 4.83
N SER A 42 -11.86 -2.51 5.21
CA SER A 42 -13.07 -3.27 5.54
C SER A 42 -13.70 -3.80 4.26
N PRO A 43 -14.45 -4.93 4.31
CA PRO A 43 -15.19 -5.41 3.16
C PRO A 43 -16.13 -4.33 2.61
N CYS A 44 -16.07 -4.11 1.32
CA CYS A 44 -16.89 -3.14 0.60
C CYS A 44 -17.71 -3.83 -0.50
N LEU A 45 -18.77 -3.16 -0.94
CA LEU A 45 -19.53 -3.59 -2.11
C LEU A 45 -18.60 -3.73 -3.32
N GLY A 46 -18.75 -4.83 -4.06
CA GLY A 46 -17.87 -5.15 -5.18
C GLY A 46 -16.63 -5.99 -4.82
N ASP A 47 -16.34 -6.20 -3.53
CA ASP A 47 -15.25 -7.10 -3.13
C ASP A 47 -15.56 -8.55 -3.49
N LYS A 48 -14.53 -9.27 -3.93
CA LYS A 48 -14.63 -10.66 -4.39
C LYS A 48 -14.22 -11.62 -3.29
N PHE A 49 -15.06 -12.63 -3.06
CA PHE A 49 -14.82 -13.71 -2.11
C PHE A 49 -14.95 -15.06 -2.80
N SER A 50 -14.33 -16.09 -2.22
CA SER A 50 -14.44 -17.46 -2.70
C SER A 50 -14.48 -18.43 -1.52
N SER A 51 -15.23 -19.52 -1.66
CA SER A 51 -15.11 -20.66 -0.76
C SER A 51 -13.89 -21.52 -1.12
N MET A 52 -13.50 -22.44 -0.23
CA MET A 52 -12.47 -23.45 -0.51
C MET A 52 -12.92 -24.50 -1.56
N HIS A 53 -14.20 -24.51 -1.93
CA HIS A 53 -14.80 -25.44 -2.88
C HIS A 53 -15.08 -24.80 -4.25
N GLY A 54 -14.36 -23.73 -4.58
CA GLY A 54 -14.36 -23.15 -5.94
C GLY A 54 -15.54 -22.23 -6.28
N GLN A 55 -16.44 -21.94 -5.33
CA GLN A 55 -17.54 -21.01 -5.54
C GLN A 55 -17.08 -19.58 -5.31
N LYS A 56 -17.16 -18.74 -6.34
CA LYS A 56 -16.77 -17.31 -6.31
C LYS A 56 -18.01 -16.44 -6.23
N GLY A 57 -17.92 -15.33 -5.50
CA GLY A 57 -19.01 -14.36 -5.35
C GLY A 57 -18.48 -12.93 -5.18
N VAL A 58 -19.39 -11.97 -5.34
CA VAL A 58 -19.15 -10.53 -5.13
C VAL A 58 -20.11 -10.04 -4.05
N LEU A 59 -19.65 -9.19 -3.13
CA LEU A 59 -20.53 -8.53 -2.17
C LEU A 59 -21.49 -7.57 -2.88
N GLY A 60 -22.78 -7.91 -2.90
CA GLY A 60 -23.84 -7.10 -3.50
C GLY A 60 -24.57 -6.18 -2.52
N TYR A 61 -24.59 -6.53 -1.23
CA TYR A 61 -25.25 -5.77 -0.17
C TYR A 61 -24.55 -6.03 1.17
N ILE A 62 -24.43 -5.00 2.00
CA ILE A 62 -23.91 -5.07 3.37
C ILE A 62 -24.97 -4.40 4.25
N GLU A 63 -25.48 -5.12 5.23
CA GLU A 63 -26.39 -4.60 6.26
C GLU A 63 -25.57 -4.11 7.46
N GLU A 64 -26.04 -3.08 8.14
CA GLU A 64 -25.38 -2.51 9.33
C GLU A 64 -25.40 -3.45 10.54
#